data_AF-A0A2E2B3L0-F1
#
_entry.id   AF-A0A2E2B3L0-F1
#
_cell.length_a   1.000
_cell.length_b   1.000
_cell.length_c   1.000
_cell.angle_alpha   90.00
_cell.angle_beta   90.00
_cell.angle_gamma   90.00
#
_symmetry.space_group_name_H-M   'P 1'
#
loop_
_entity.id
_entity.type
_entity.pdbx_description
1 polymer ?
#
loop_
_entity_poly.entity_id
_entity_poly.type
_entity_poly.pdbx_seq_one_letter_code
_entity_poly.pdbx_strand_id
1 'polypeptide(L)'
;MDESLCRCLDDLASRIDEEHEAAIHASWDAFVEGQIDEEIFFPCQRVTSASKVDWPQIPVNQTLHDPQLMAMSQFKAVSDVLASGANFLLNVRCNYGVSIMTSQLGCQVVEMPEGQNNTPTTMALGSEDAIRRVIEQGVPNLRTGQGQAVWDTAELFLEIMDRWPVLGRWVSLYHPDAQGPMDNAELAWGSEIFLAFYDSSQLVHDFLELMTEHYLAFMSKWFEMVKPGQTNVHWGLKHPGTIVLRDDSLMNLSPQIYEEFIRDREARCLRELGGGMIHFCGRGDHFIQLMGEMKNDGLTAINMSQPHLNDMETIYQHTVDQDIKIIGFDPTWAKKAVNQGRKLHGRVACHNR
;
A
#
# COMPACT_ATOMS: atom_id res chain seq x y z
N MET A 1 -16.11 7.72 -20.70
CA MET A 1 -16.64 8.28 -19.44
C MET A 1 -18.06 8.79 -19.65
N ASP A 2 -18.97 8.48 -18.72
CA ASP A 2 -20.34 9.00 -18.70
C ASP A 2 -20.42 10.47 -18.21
N GLU A 3 -21.59 11.08 -18.41
CA GLU A 3 -21.85 12.48 -18.05
C GLU A 3 -21.83 12.73 -16.53
N SER A 4 -22.25 11.75 -15.74
CA SER A 4 -22.30 11.85 -14.27
C SER A 4 -20.89 11.94 -13.68
N LEU A 5 -19.99 11.07 -14.13
CA LEU A 5 -18.59 11.07 -13.75
C LEU A 5 -17.89 12.37 -14.17
N CYS A 6 -18.11 12.83 -15.41
CA CYS A 6 -17.54 14.09 -15.87
C CYS A 6 -17.99 15.27 -14.99
N ARG A 7 -19.27 15.37 -14.65
CA ARG A 7 -19.80 16.43 -13.78
C ARG A 7 -19.16 16.42 -12.39
N CYS A 8 -18.95 15.25 -11.81
CA CYS A 8 -18.30 15.11 -10.50
C CYS A 8 -16.81 15.50 -10.56
N LEU A 9 -16.11 15.10 -11.62
CA LEU A 9 -14.71 15.46 -11.83
C LEU A 9 -14.53 16.96 -12.13
N ASP A 10 -15.45 17.60 -12.85
CA ASP A 10 -15.45 19.05 -13.08
C ASP A 10 -15.58 19.83 -11.76
N ASP A 11 -16.51 19.41 -10.89
CA ASP A 11 -16.65 19.99 -9.55
C ASP A 11 -15.36 19.79 -8.73
N LEU A 12 -14.82 18.56 -8.70
CA LEU A 12 -13.60 18.24 -7.95
C LEU A 12 -12.42 19.09 -8.41
N ALA A 13 -12.18 19.13 -9.73
CA ALA A 13 -11.10 19.90 -10.31
C ALA A 13 -11.22 21.40 -10.01
N SER A 14 -12.44 21.95 -10.00
CA SER A 14 -12.68 23.36 -9.67
C SER A 14 -12.44 23.72 -8.19
N ARG A 15 -12.35 22.71 -7.31
CA ARG A 15 -12.23 22.87 -5.85
C ARG A 15 -10.81 22.71 -5.32
N ILE A 16 -9.90 22.14 -6.11
CA ILE A 16 -8.50 22.00 -5.71
C ILE A 16 -7.83 23.36 -5.71
N ASP A 17 -7.30 23.74 -4.56
CA ASP A 17 -6.49 24.93 -4.38
C ASP A 17 -5.01 24.54 -4.52
N GLU A 18 -4.40 24.93 -5.64
CA GLU A 18 -3.03 24.53 -5.97
C GLU A 18 -1.99 25.11 -5.00
N GLU A 19 -2.25 26.25 -4.36
CA GLU A 19 -1.34 26.83 -3.37
C GLU A 19 -1.34 25.99 -2.09
N HIS A 20 -2.52 25.56 -1.64
CA HIS A 20 -2.63 24.67 -0.49
C HIS A 20 -2.05 23.28 -0.77
N GLU A 21 -2.32 22.68 -1.94
CA GLU A 21 -1.72 21.39 -2.28
C GLU A 21 -0.19 21.48 -2.38
N ALA A 22 0.35 22.55 -2.97
CA ALA A 22 1.79 22.78 -3.01
C ALA A 22 2.40 22.85 -1.60
N ALA A 23 1.75 23.56 -0.67
CA ALA A 23 2.21 23.66 0.72
C ALA A 23 2.20 22.30 1.45
N ILE A 24 1.14 21.49 1.26
CA ILE A 24 1.06 20.15 1.86
C ILE A 24 2.16 19.26 1.28
N HIS A 25 2.35 19.25 -0.04
CA HIS A 25 3.42 18.50 -0.70
C HIS A 25 4.80 18.92 -0.20
N ALA A 26 5.08 20.23 -0.10
CA ALA A 26 6.34 20.75 0.42
C ALA A 26 6.59 20.33 1.88
N SER A 27 5.55 20.26 2.72
CA SER A 27 5.68 19.77 4.09
C SER A 27 6.07 18.29 4.15
N TRP A 28 5.53 17.48 3.24
CA TRP A 28 5.90 16.08 3.12
C TRP A 28 7.31 15.90 2.53
N ASP A 29 7.73 16.76 1.60
CA ASP A 29 9.11 16.77 1.09
C ASP A 29 10.11 17.07 2.20
N ALA A 30 9.86 18.08 3.02
CA ALA A 30 10.69 18.38 4.19
C ALA A 30 10.78 17.18 5.16
N PHE A 31 9.67 16.47 5.40
CA PHE A 31 9.67 15.23 6.20
C PHE A 31 10.52 14.12 5.57
N VAL A 32 10.33 13.86 4.27
CA VAL A 32 11.08 12.83 3.56
C VAL A 32 12.58 13.14 3.56
N GLU A 33 12.96 14.39 3.37
CA GLU A 33 14.35 14.87 3.35
C GLU A 33 14.99 15.00 4.75
N GLY A 34 14.24 14.74 5.83
CA GLY A 34 14.75 14.82 7.20
C GLY A 34 14.97 16.25 7.70
N GLN A 35 14.20 17.20 7.20
CA GLN A 35 14.26 18.63 7.52
C GLN A 35 13.18 19.03 8.54
N ILE A 36 12.82 18.12 9.45
CA ILE A 36 11.85 18.37 10.52
C ILE A 36 12.60 18.55 11.82
N ASP A 37 12.44 19.75 12.41
CA ASP A 37 13.08 20.10 13.68
C ASP A 37 12.29 19.54 14.87
N GLU A 38 10.98 19.32 14.72
CA GLU A 38 10.13 18.73 15.74
C GLU A 38 10.34 17.22 15.89
N GLU A 39 9.96 16.66 17.04
CA GLU A 39 10.03 15.21 17.26
C GLU A 39 9.02 14.44 16.38
N ILE A 40 7.86 15.04 16.10
CA ILE A 40 6.75 14.41 15.36
C ILE A 40 6.35 15.33 14.21
N PHE A 41 6.25 14.77 13.01
CA PHE A 41 5.74 15.48 11.84
C PHE A 41 4.21 15.36 11.74
N PHE A 42 3.56 16.49 11.51
CA PHE A 42 2.17 16.57 11.07
C PHE A 42 2.11 17.39 9.78
N PRO A 43 1.45 16.88 8.72
CA PRO A 43 1.30 17.64 7.47
C PRO A 43 0.50 18.93 7.68
N CYS A 44 0.76 19.92 6.83
CA CYS A 44 0.00 21.17 6.80
C CYS A 44 -1.51 20.92 6.72
N GLN A 45 -2.30 21.71 7.44
CA GLN A 45 -3.76 21.59 7.42
C GLN A 45 -4.32 22.09 6.08
N ARG A 46 -5.33 21.39 5.55
CA ARG A 46 -6.03 21.78 4.33
C ARG A 46 -7.23 22.66 4.69
N VAL A 47 -7.50 23.68 3.87
CA VAL A 47 -8.76 24.42 3.94
C VAL A 47 -9.90 23.57 3.38
N THR A 48 -11.01 23.49 4.11
CA THR A 48 -12.16 22.69 3.67
C THR A 48 -12.77 23.24 2.37
N SER A 49 -13.15 22.33 1.47
CA SER A 49 -13.76 22.66 0.19
C SER A 49 -14.85 21.63 -0.13
N ALA A 50 -16.08 21.93 0.28
CA ALA A 50 -17.23 21.02 0.14
C ALA A 50 -17.66 20.86 -1.33
N SER A 51 -18.08 19.65 -1.70
CA SER A 51 -18.64 19.35 -3.03
C SER A 51 -19.88 20.20 -3.31
N LYS A 52 -19.99 20.73 -4.54
CA LYS A 52 -21.20 21.45 -4.99
C LYS A 52 -22.17 20.54 -5.74
N VAL A 53 -21.78 19.29 -5.96
CA VAL A 53 -22.58 18.26 -6.63
C VAL A 53 -22.73 17.03 -5.75
N ASP A 54 -23.80 16.30 -5.97
CA ASP A 54 -24.01 15.02 -5.30
C ASP A 54 -23.13 13.95 -5.93
N TRP A 55 -22.30 13.33 -5.11
CA TRP A 55 -21.53 12.13 -5.48
C TRP A 55 -22.34 10.89 -5.14
N PRO A 56 -22.60 9.99 -6.11
CA PRO A 56 -23.27 8.74 -5.82
C PRO A 56 -22.42 7.88 -4.88
N GLN A 57 -23.09 7.21 -3.95
CA GLN A 57 -22.47 6.19 -3.10
C GLN A 57 -22.42 4.89 -3.88
N ILE A 58 -21.21 4.42 -4.18
CA ILE A 58 -20.97 3.21 -4.96
C ILE A 58 -20.41 2.14 -4.03
N PRO A 59 -21.13 1.04 -3.80
CA PRO A 59 -20.62 -0.09 -3.04
C PRO A 59 -19.40 -0.72 -3.72
N VAL A 60 -18.41 -1.14 -2.92
CA VAL A 60 -17.13 -1.68 -3.42
C VAL A 60 -17.33 -2.87 -4.35
N ASN A 61 -18.30 -3.76 -4.13
CA ASN A 61 -18.53 -4.90 -5.02
C ASN A 61 -18.90 -4.47 -6.45
N GLN A 62 -19.65 -3.37 -6.61
CA GLN A 62 -20.02 -2.87 -7.94
C GLN A 62 -18.82 -2.28 -8.68
N THR A 63 -17.83 -1.73 -7.96
CA THR A 63 -16.63 -1.15 -8.59
C THR A 63 -15.72 -2.22 -9.21
N LEU A 64 -15.82 -3.48 -8.75
CA LEU A 64 -14.97 -4.58 -9.24
C LEU A 64 -15.27 -4.96 -10.69
N HIS A 65 -16.44 -4.58 -11.22
CA HIS A 65 -16.91 -4.98 -12.54
C HIS A 65 -16.98 -3.82 -13.54
N ASP A 66 -16.76 -2.58 -13.09
CA ASP A 66 -16.85 -1.40 -13.94
C ASP A 66 -15.80 -0.35 -13.53
N PRO A 67 -14.77 -0.11 -14.38
CA PRO A 67 -13.78 0.93 -14.16
C PRO A 67 -14.35 2.34 -13.94
N GLN A 68 -15.50 2.68 -14.53
CA GLN A 68 -16.13 3.99 -14.31
C GLN A 68 -16.74 4.12 -12.92
N LEU A 69 -17.33 3.04 -12.40
CA LEU A 69 -17.81 2.98 -11.02
C LEU A 69 -16.63 3.02 -10.03
N MET A 70 -15.51 2.36 -10.38
CA MET A 70 -14.26 2.47 -9.63
C MET A 70 -13.73 3.90 -9.62
N ALA A 71 -13.69 4.58 -10.77
CA ALA A 71 -13.30 5.98 -10.87
C ALA A 71 -14.20 6.88 -10.03
N MET A 72 -15.52 6.72 -10.14
CA MET A 72 -16.49 7.46 -9.34
C MET A 72 -16.22 7.30 -7.83
N SER A 73 -16.01 6.07 -7.36
CA SER A 73 -15.73 5.78 -5.94
C SER A 73 -14.38 6.36 -5.48
N GLN A 74 -13.30 6.18 -6.25
CA GLN A 74 -11.96 6.64 -5.87
C GLN A 74 -11.84 8.16 -5.90
N PHE A 75 -12.37 8.84 -6.92
CA PHE A 75 -12.36 10.31 -6.96
C PHE A 75 -13.38 10.93 -6.00
N LYS A 76 -14.44 10.20 -5.60
CA LYS A 76 -15.27 10.62 -4.48
C LYS A 76 -14.47 10.66 -3.19
N ALA A 77 -13.62 9.66 -2.92
CA ALA A 77 -12.78 9.67 -1.74
C ALA A 77 -11.87 10.92 -1.72
N VAL A 78 -11.27 11.29 -2.85
CA VAL A 78 -10.53 12.56 -3.01
C VAL A 78 -11.41 13.77 -2.67
N SER A 79 -12.63 13.83 -3.20
CA SER A 79 -13.60 14.87 -2.89
C SER A 79 -13.92 14.96 -1.39
N ASP A 80 -14.05 13.82 -0.71
CA ASP A 80 -14.33 13.75 0.73
C ASP A 80 -13.14 14.25 1.57
N VAL A 81 -11.89 14.01 1.13
CA VAL A 81 -10.69 14.58 1.79
C VAL A 81 -10.68 16.11 1.66
N LEU A 82 -11.04 16.67 0.50
CA LEU A 82 -11.19 18.12 0.36
C LEU A 82 -12.31 18.68 1.25
N ALA A 83 -13.45 17.99 1.32
CA ALA A 83 -14.60 18.43 2.11
C ALA A 83 -14.32 18.43 3.62
N SER A 84 -13.57 17.45 4.12
CA SER A 84 -13.19 17.35 5.53
C SER A 84 -12.04 18.27 5.93
N GLY A 85 -11.20 18.69 4.98
CA GLY A 85 -9.94 19.39 5.28
C GLY A 85 -8.86 18.47 5.83
N ALA A 86 -9.03 17.15 5.72
CA ALA A 86 -8.01 16.20 6.12
C ALA A 86 -6.70 16.46 5.35
N ASN A 87 -5.58 16.32 6.04
CA ASN A 87 -4.25 16.69 5.54
C ASN A 87 -3.53 15.55 4.80
N PHE A 88 -4.30 14.60 4.26
CA PHE A 88 -3.79 13.57 3.38
C PHE A 88 -3.51 14.13 1.98
N LEU A 89 -2.41 13.70 1.39
CA LEU A 89 -2.16 13.90 -0.03
C LEU A 89 -3.26 13.22 -0.84
N LEU A 90 -3.74 13.90 -1.88
CA LEU A 90 -4.80 13.37 -2.72
C LEU A 90 -4.28 12.18 -3.52
N ASN A 91 -5.02 11.08 -3.52
CA ASN A 91 -4.59 9.87 -4.20
C ASN A 91 -5.78 8.99 -4.59
N VAL A 92 -5.52 8.11 -5.55
CA VAL A 92 -6.43 7.06 -6.02
C VAL A 92 -5.65 5.78 -6.26
N ARG A 93 -6.34 4.64 -6.22
CA ARG A 93 -5.76 3.32 -6.51
C ARG A 93 -6.73 2.50 -7.36
N CYS A 94 -6.21 1.62 -8.21
CA CYS A 94 -7.00 0.52 -8.77
C CYS A 94 -7.38 -0.45 -7.63
N ASN A 95 -8.52 -0.19 -6.99
CA ASN A 95 -8.85 -0.73 -5.67
C ASN A 95 -9.58 -2.09 -5.73
N TYR A 96 -8.87 -3.11 -6.24
CA TYR A 96 -9.41 -4.46 -6.44
C TYR A 96 -9.17 -5.42 -5.26
N GLY A 97 -8.59 -4.94 -4.16
CA GLY A 97 -8.31 -5.74 -2.96
C GLY A 97 -7.09 -6.64 -3.07
N VAL A 98 -6.90 -7.47 -2.06
CA VAL A 98 -5.70 -8.31 -1.88
C VAL A 98 -5.59 -9.48 -2.85
N SER A 99 -6.66 -9.77 -3.61
CA SER A 99 -6.75 -10.92 -4.50
C SER A 99 -6.18 -10.71 -5.91
N ILE A 100 -5.63 -9.54 -6.21
CA ILE A 100 -5.13 -9.20 -7.56
C ILE A 100 -4.14 -10.24 -8.06
N MET A 101 -3.06 -10.46 -7.30
CA MET A 101 -1.98 -11.34 -7.73
C MET A 101 -2.34 -12.82 -7.61
N THR A 102 -3.08 -13.21 -6.55
CA THR A 102 -3.49 -14.60 -6.37
C THR A 102 -4.52 -15.04 -7.42
N SER A 103 -5.41 -14.13 -7.85
CA SER A 103 -6.34 -14.42 -8.95
C SER A 103 -5.63 -14.71 -10.29
N GLN A 104 -4.43 -14.16 -10.51
CA GLN A 104 -3.62 -14.46 -11.70
C GLN A 104 -3.06 -15.89 -11.68
N LEU A 105 -2.88 -16.47 -10.48
CA LEU A 105 -2.50 -17.87 -10.26
C LEU A 105 -3.70 -18.84 -10.36
N GLY A 106 -4.90 -18.32 -10.57
CA GLY A 106 -6.14 -19.10 -10.67
C GLY A 106 -6.91 -19.24 -9.35
N CYS A 107 -6.54 -18.52 -8.30
CA CYS A 107 -7.33 -18.46 -7.07
C CYS A 107 -8.68 -17.76 -7.34
N GLN A 108 -9.76 -18.28 -6.76
CA GLN A 108 -11.10 -17.71 -6.96
C GLN A 108 -11.27 -16.43 -6.14
N VAL A 109 -11.55 -15.30 -6.81
CA VAL A 109 -11.92 -14.05 -6.13
C VAL A 109 -13.27 -14.22 -5.39
N VAL A 110 -13.29 -13.82 -4.12
CA VAL A 110 -14.48 -13.82 -3.26
C VAL A 110 -14.88 -12.38 -2.97
N GLU A 111 -16.02 -11.99 -3.52
CA GLU A 111 -16.62 -10.68 -3.26
C GLU A 111 -17.38 -10.69 -1.93
N MET A 112 -17.20 -9.63 -1.15
CA MET A 112 -17.94 -9.46 0.09
C MET A 112 -19.39 -9.06 -0.20
N PRO A 113 -20.36 -9.46 0.65
CA PRO A 113 -21.74 -8.97 0.54
C PRO A 113 -21.79 -7.43 0.49
N GLU A 114 -22.68 -6.87 -0.33
CA GLU A 114 -22.79 -5.42 -0.59
C GLU A 114 -22.82 -4.58 0.70
N GLY A 115 -23.58 -5.04 1.72
CA GLY A 115 -23.70 -4.34 3.00
C GLY A 115 -22.41 -4.26 3.84
N GLN A 116 -21.38 -5.06 3.53
CA GLN A 116 -20.07 -4.95 4.19
C GLN A 116 -19.19 -3.86 3.57
N ASN A 117 -19.42 -3.52 2.30
CA ASN A 117 -18.70 -2.49 1.56
C ASN A 117 -17.16 -2.58 1.69
N ASN A 118 -16.62 -3.79 1.52
CA ASN A 118 -15.19 -4.08 1.67
C ASN A 118 -14.62 -4.70 0.40
N THR A 119 -13.32 -4.58 0.20
CA THR A 119 -12.60 -5.16 -0.95
C THR A 119 -12.68 -6.69 -0.93
N PRO A 120 -12.60 -7.36 -2.09
CA PRO A 120 -12.68 -8.81 -2.16
C PRO A 120 -11.41 -9.47 -1.58
N THR A 121 -11.51 -10.77 -1.32
CA THR A 121 -10.37 -11.65 -1.02
C THR A 121 -10.33 -12.80 -2.01
N THR A 122 -9.58 -13.86 -1.73
CA THR A 122 -9.50 -15.06 -2.57
C THR A 122 -9.78 -16.34 -1.78
N MET A 123 -10.25 -17.38 -2.48
CA MET A 123 -10.14 -18.76 -2.01
C MET A 123 -8.76 -19.31 -2.41
N ALA A 124 -8.10 -19.97 -1.46
CA ALA A 124 -6.85 -20.66 -1.69
C ALA A 124 -6.98 -21.81 -2.72
N LEU A 125 -5.86 -22.20 -3.33
CA LEU A 125 -5.77 -23.32 -4.27
C LEU A 125 -6.03 -24.69 -3.61
N GLY A 126 -5.82 -24.78 -2.29
CA GLY A 126 -6.35 -25.84 -1.43
C GLY A 126 -5.58 -27.17 -1.44
N SER A 127 -4.35 -27.23 -1.99
CA SER A 127 -3.46 -28.40 -1.85
C SER A 127 -2.02 -28.11 -2.28
N GLU A 128 -1.04 -28.84 -1.73
CA GLU A 128 0.35 -28.81 -2.20
C GLU A 128 0.49 -29.16 -3.68
N ASP A 129 -0.30 -30.12 -4.18
CA ASP A 129 -0.28 -30.50 -5.59
C ASP A 129 -0.69 -29.34 -6.49
N ALA A 130 -1.63 -28.49 -6.04
CA ALA A 130 -1.98 -27.27 -6.76
C ALA A 130 -0.84 -26.25 -6.74
N ILE A 131 -0.13 -26.13 -5.62
CA ILE A 131 1.03 -25.25 -5.51
C ILE A 131 2.18 -25.71 -6.42
N ARG A 132 2.49 -27.01 -6.44
CA ARG A 132 3.49 -27.60 -7.36
C ARG A 132 3.15 -27.28 -8.82
N ARG A 133 1.89 -27.44 -9.22
CA ARG A 133 1.44 -27.09 -10.58
C ARG A 133 1.64 -25.61 -10.91
N VAL A 134 1.40 -24.72 -9.96
CA VAL A 134 1.60 -23.28 -10.15
C VAL A 134 3.09 -22.93 -10.25
N ILE A 135 3.95 -23.56 -9.43
CA ILE A 135 5.40 -23.44 -9.54
C ILE A 135 5.89 -23.91 -10.91
N GLU A 136 5.43 -25.07 -11.38
CA GLU A 136 5.78 -25.62 -12.70
C GLU A 136 5.34 -24.70 -13.87
N GLN A 137 4.26 -23.94 -13.69
CA GLN A 137 3.77 -22.98 -14.68
C GLN A 137 4.57 -21.68 -14.71
N GLY A 138 5.23 -21.31 -13.59
CA GLY A 138 6.00 -20.08 -13.45
C GLY A 138 5.13 -18.83 -13.33
N VAL A 139 5.73 -17.66 -13.57
CA VAL A 139 5.04 -16.36 -13.48
C VAL A 139 3.84 -16.33 -14.44
N PRO A 140 2.61 -16.07 -13.95
CA PRO A 140 1.41 -16.08 -14.79
C PRO A 140 1.36 -14.87 -15.73
N ASN A 141 0.44 -14.93 -16.70
CA ASN A 141 0.13 -13.74 -17.49
C ASN A 141 -0.52 -12.67 -16.58
N LEU A 142 0.13 -11.51 -16.46
CA LEU A 142 -0.29 -10.40 -15.58
C LEU A 142 -1.67 -9.78 -15.93
N ARG A 143 -2.29 -10.20 -17.03
CA ARG A 143 -3.66 -9.78 -17.43
C ARG A 143 -4.74 -10.80 -17.06
N THR A 144 -4.41 -11.98 -16.53
CA THR A 144 -5.42 -12.95 -16.05
C THR A 144 -6.01 -12.53 -14.70
N GLY A 145 -7.08 -13.19 -14.27
CA GLY A 145 -7.76 -12.86 -13.01
C GLY A 145 -8.26 -11.40 -13.01
N GLN A 146 -8.01 -10.68 -11.92
CA GLN A 146 -8.29 -9.24 -11.81
C GLN A 146 -7.27 -8.36 -12.55
N GLY A 147 -6.18 -8.93 -13.08
CA GLY A 147 -5.10 -8.19 -13.72
C GLY A 147 -5.58 -7.27 -14.85
N GLN A 148 -6.42 -7.77 -15.77
CA GLN A 148 -6.98 -6.95 -16.85
C GLN A 148 -7.75 -5.73 -16.31
N ALA A 149 -8.61 -5.93 -15.31
CA ALA A 149 -9.42 -4.86 -14.72
C ALA A 149 -8.56 -3.79 -14.02
N VAL A 150 -7.44 -4.20 -13.39
CA VAL A 150 -6.44 -3.27 -12.84
C VAL A 150 -5.86 -2.38 -13.94
N TRP A 151 -5.43 -2.97 -15.06
CA TRP A 151 -4.85 -2.20 -16.17
C TRP A 151 -5.87 -1.27 -16.84
N ASP A 152 -7.08 -1.76 -17.12
CA ASP A 152 -8.14 -0.95 -17.73
C ASP A 152 -8.52 0.24 -16.84
N THR A 153 -8.55 0.03 -15.53
CA THR A 153 -8.80 1.11 -14.56
C THR A 153 -7.66 2.11 -14.52
N ALA A 154 -6.40 1.64 -14.55
CA ALA A 154 -5.25 2.53 -14.61
C ALA A 154 -5.28 3.39 -15.87
N GLU A 155 -5.67 2.82 -17.02
CA GLU A 155 -5.78 3.55 -18.30
C GLU A 155 -6.82 4.66 -18.17
N LEU A 156 -7.99 4.34 -17.61
CA LEU A 156 -9.04 5.32 -17.34
C LEU A 156 -8.60 6.41 -16.35
N PHE A 157 -7.87 6.06 -15.30
CA PHE A 157 -7.39 7.06 -14.32
C PHE A 157 -6.38 8.01 -14.94
N LEU A 158 -5.47 7.50 -15.78
CA LEU A 158 -4.54 8.32 -16.55
C LEU A 158 -5.28 9.21 -17.56
N GLU A 159 -6.33 8.71 -18.24
CA GLU A 159 -7.18 9.52 -19.12
C GLU A 159 -7.86 10.67 -18.34
N ILE A 160 -8.37 10.40 -17.13
CA ILE A 160 -8.95 11.42 -16.25
C ILE A 160 -7.88 12.46 -15.87
N MET A 161 -6.70 12.01 -15.45
CA MET A 161 -5.61 12.90 -15.02
C MET A 161 -5.09 13.79 -16.16
N ASP A 162 -5.10 13.30 -17.40
CA ASP A 162 -4.76 14.09 -18.60
C ASP A 162 -5.87 15.10 -18.92
N ARG A 163 -7.14 14.67 -18.90
CA ARG A 163 -8.29 15.53 -19.23
C ARG A 163 -8.53 16.64 -18.20
N TRP A 164 -8.23 16.40 -16.93
CA TRP A 164 -8.26 17.41 -15.87
C TRP A 164 -6.86 17.63 -15.30
N PRO A 165 -6.04 18.52 -15.88
CA PRO A 165 -4.63 18.65 -15.54
C PRO A 165 -4.34 18.96 -14.06
N VAL A 166 -5.27 19.61 -13.36
CA VAL A 166 -5.13 19.85 -11.91
C VAL A 166 -5.19 18.55 -11.11
N LEU A 167 -5.99 17.57 -11.54
CA LEU A 167 -6.01 16.22 -10.95
C LEU A 167 -4.71 15.50 -11.24
N GLY A 168 -4.20 15.56 -12.49
CA GLY A 168 -2.92 14.95 -12.85
C GLY A 168 -1.70 15.54 -12.13
N ARG A 169 -1.79 16.78 -11.62
CA ARG A 169 -0.75 17.39 -10.79
C ARG A 169 -0.81 16.98 -9.32
N TRP A 170 -2.01 16.92 -8.76
CA TRP A 170 -2.18 16.85 -7.30
C TRP A 170 -2.75 15.52 -6.79
N VAL A 171 -3.38 14.71 -7.64
CA VAL A 171 -3.91 13.39 -7.28
C VAL A 171 -2.93 12.31 -7.74
N SER A 172 -2.34 11.61 -6.77
CA SER A 172 -1.39 10.52 -7.05
C SER A 172 -2.12 9.21 -7.40
N LEU A 173 -1.81 8.62 -8.55
CA LEU A 173 -2.13 7.21 -8.83
C LEU A 173 -0.99 6.34 -8.33
N TYR A 174 -1.20 5.65 -7.20
CA TYR A 174 -0.20 4.73 -6.66
C TYR A 174 -0.50 3.29 -7.04
N HIS A 175 0.52 2.43 -6.88
CA HIS A 175 0.40 1.05 -7.30
C HIS A 175 -0.76 0.32 -6.61
N PRO A 176 -1.36 -0.67 -7.28
CA PRO A 176 -2.54 -1.35 -6.78
C PRO A 176 -2.22 -2.15 -5.50
N ASP A 177 -3.23 -2.84 -4.97
CA ASP A 177 -3.11 -3.61 -3.73
C ASP A 177 -2.33 -4.93 -3.91
N ALA A 178 -1.19 -4.87 -4.61
CA ALA A 178 -0.22 -5.95 -4.70
C ALA A 178 0.37 -6.18 -3.30
N GLN A 179 0.07 -7.33 -2.70
CA GLN A 179 0.63 -7.71 -1.41
C GLN A 179 2.11 -8.10 -1.56
N GLY A 180 2.84 -8.23 -0.46
CA GLY A 180 4.20 -8.76 -0.46
C GLY A 180 4.24 -10.25 -0.88
N PRO A 181 5.43 -10.80 -1.18
CA PRO A 181 5.56 -12.20 -1.58
C PRO A 181 4.96 -13.19 -0.56
N MET A 182 5.14 -12.94 0.74
CA MET A 182 4.62 -13.81 1.79
C MET A 182 3.09 -13.76 1.87
N ASP A 183 2.49 -12.57 1.86
CA ASP A 183 1.03 -12.44 1.92
C ASP A 183 0.35 -13.04 0.69
N ASN A 184 0.89 -12.82 -0.51
CA ASN A 184 0.33 -13.48 -1.69
C ASN A 184 0.51 -15.01 -1.62
N ALA A 185 1.60 -15.51 -1.02
CA ALA A 185 1.79 -16.94 -0.81
C ALA A 185 0.77 -17.51 0.17
N GLU A 186 0.53 -16.83 1.30
CA GLU A 186 -0.48 -17.22 2.30
C GLU A 186 -1.88 -17.23 1.70
N LEU A 187 -2.26 -16.19 0.97
CA LEU A 187 -3.56 -16.10 0.31
C LEU A 187 -3.78 -17.20 -0.74
N ALA A 188 -2.75 -17.55 -1.52
CA ALA A 188 -2.84 -18.57 -2.56
C ALA A 188 -2.79 -20.00 -2.00
N TRP A 189 -1.99 -20.23 -0.96
CA TRP A 189 -1.84 -21.54 -0.32
C TRP A 189 -2.98 -21.83 0.67
N GLY A 190 -3.39 -20.81 1.42
CA GLY A 190 -4.24 -20.91 2.59
C GLY A 190 -3.43 -21.17 3.86
N SER A 191 -4.13 -21.24 5.00
CA SER A 191 -3.52 -21.33 6.33
C SER A 191 -2.65 -22.57 6.57
N GLU A 192 -2.73 -23.59 5.71
CA GLU A 192 -1.84 -24.76 5.76
C GLU A 192 -0.37 -24.39 5.50
N ILE A 193 -0.09 -23.22 4.89
CA ILE A 193 1.27 -22.73 4.68
C ILE A 193 2.06 -22.62 6.00
N PHE A 194 1.39 -22.31 7.11
CA PHE A 194 2.03 -22.17 8.43
C PHE A 194 2.63 -23.49 8.92
N LEU A 195 2.02 -24.62 8.56
CA LEU A 195 2.57 -25.96 8.83
C LEU A 195 3.60 -26.36 7.77
N ALA A 196 3.37 -25.95 6.51
CA ALA A 196 4.25 -26.27 5.39
C ALA A 196 5.69 -25.74 5.56
N PHE A 197 5.91 -24.66 6.31
CA PHE A 197 7.28 -24.21 6.67
C PHE A 197 8.09 -25.32 7.35
N TYR A 198 7.44 -26.22 8.09
CA TYR A 198 8.08 -27.32 8.81
C TYR A 198 8.03 -28.63 8.00
N ASP A 199 6.87 -28.94 7.44
CA ASP A 199 6.63 -30.25 6.83
C ASP A 199 7.11 -30.32 5.37
N SER A 200 7.16 -29.16 4.69
CA SER A 200 7.37 -29.03 3.24
C SER A 200 8.25 -27.82 2.88
N SER A 201 9.30 -27.56 3.68
CA SER A 201 10.12 -26.35 3.60
C SER A 201 10.66 -26.03 2.19
N GLN A 202 11.14 -27.04 1.45
CA GLN A 202 11.62 -26.82 0.08
C GLN A 202 10.50 -26.34 -0.86
N LEU A 203 9.29 -26.88 -0.74
CA LEU A 203 8.16 -26.44 -1.55
C LEU A 203 7.78 -24.99 -1.21
N VAL A 204 7.87 -24.61 0.06
CA VAL A 204 7.64 -23.22 0.50
C VAL A 204 8.70 -22.29 -0.07
N HIS A 205 9.98 -22.68 -0.07
CA HIS A 205 11.05 -21.89 -0.70
C HIS A 205 10.80 -21.67 -2.19
N ASP A 206 10.46 -22.74 -2.92
CA ASP A 206 10.19 -22.69 -4.36
C ASP A 206 8.97 -21.81 -4.64
N PHE A 207 7.93 -21.91 -3.81
CA PHE A 207 6.74 -21.09 -3.97
C PHE A 207 6.98 -19.61 -3.67
N LEU A 208 7.68 -19.29 -2.56
CA LEU A 208 8.02 -17.91 -2.23
C LEU A 208 8.96 -17.29 -3.27
N GLU A 209 9.83 -18.07 -3.90
CA GLU A 209 10.62 -17.59 -5.05
C GLU A 209 9.70 -17.21 -6.23
N LEU A 210 8.76 -18.08 -6.61
CA LEU A 210 7.76 -17.73 -7.63
C LEU A 210 6.99 -16.46 -7.26
N MET A 211 6.55 -16.33 -6.02
CA MET A 211 5.80 -15.14 -5.58
C MET A 211 6.63 -13.86 -5.64
N THR A 212 7.93 -13.97 -5.40
CA THR A 212 8.89 -12.87 -5.53
C THR A 212 9.06 -12.48 -7.00
N GLU A 213 9.30 -13.45 -7.89
CA GLU A 213 9.40 -13.20 -9.33
C GLU A 213 8.12 -12.60 -9.90
N HIS A 214 6.97 -13.10 -9.45
CA HIS A 214 5.66 -12.60 -9.85
C HIS A 214 5.46 -11.15 -9.40
N TYR A 215 5.81 -10.80 -8.15
CA TYR A 215 5.73 -9.42 -7.65
C TYR A 215 6.62 -8.48 -8.46
N LEU A 216 7.88 -8.87 -8.70
CA LEU A 216 8.83 -8.11 -9.50
C LEU A 216 8.30 -7.86 -10.92
N ALA A 217 7.76 -8.90 -11.57
CA ALA A 217 7.20 -8.80 -12.92
C ALA A 217 5.96 -7.89 -12.95
N PHE A 218 5.05 -8.05 -12.00
CA PHE A 218 3.84 -7.23 -11.90
C PHE A 218 4.17 -5.75 -11.69
N MET A 219 5.05 -5.47 -10.73
CA MET A 219 5.44 -4.10 -10.39
C MET A 219 6.27 -3.44 -11.47
N SER A 220 7.19 -4.15 -12.10
CA SER A 220 7.93 -3.64 -13.26
C SER A 220 6.98 -3.26 -14.39
N LYS A 221 5.98 -4.12 -14.67
CA LYS A 221 4.97 -3.83 -15.68
C LYS A 221 4.09 -2.64 -15.31
N TRP A 222 3.74 -2.51 -14.04
CA TRP A 222 3.01 -1.34 -13.53
C TRP A 222 3.79 -0.05 -13.76
N PHE A 223 5.10 -0.06 -13.49
CA PHE A 223 5.96 1.12 -13.62
C PHE A 223 6.28 1.52 -15.07
N GLU A 224 6.08 0.64 -16.05
CA GLU A 224 6.07 1.03 -17.47
C GLU A 224 4.91 1.99 -17.80
N MET A 225 3.78 1.83 -17.11
CA MET A 225 2.55 2.59 -17.32
C MET A 225 2.45 3.80 -16.40
N VAL A 226 2.70 3.60 -15.11
CA VAL A 226 2.66 4.64 -14.08
C VAL A 226 4.07 4.82 -13.54
N LYS A 227 4.82 5.77 -14.12
CA LYS A 227 6.23 5.97 -13.79
C LYS A 227 6.41 6.33 -12.31
N PRO A 228 7.20 5.57 -11.54
CA PRO A 228 7.44 5.88 -10.14
C PRO A 228 8.37 7.09 -10.00
N GLY A 229 8.13 7.90 -8.98
CA GLY A 229 9.07 8.92 -8.51
C GLY A 229 10.11 8.33 -7.55
N GLN A 230 11.07 9.17 -7.11
CA GLN A 230 11.95 8.86 -5.97
C GLN A 230 11.20 8.81 -4.63
N THR A 231 10.01 9.41 -4.60
CA THR A 231 9.05 9.36 -3.50
C THR A 231 7.69 9.03 -4.08
N ASN A 232 6.86 8.33 -3.31
CA ASN A 232 5.51 7.94 -3.72
C ASN A 232 4.52 8.18 -2.59
N VAL A 233 3.23 8.15 -2.93
CA VAL A 233 2.12 8.42 -2.02
C VAL A 233 1.27 7.18 -1.88
N HIS A 234 1.16 6.63 -0.68
CA HIS A 234 0.25 5.52 -0.38
C HIS A 234 -0.68 5.92 0.75
N TRP A 235 -1.99 5.69 0.57
CA TRP A 235 -3.00 6.05 1.56
C TRP A 235 -2.96 7.53 1.99
N GLY A 236 -2.46 8.40 1.11
CA GLY A 236 -2.31 9.84 1.35
C GLY A 236 -1.08 10.23 2.16
N LEU A 237 -0.16 9.29 2.34
CA LEU A 237 1.09 9.44 3.07
C LEU A 237 2.26 9.37 2.09
N LYS A 238 3.19 10.35 2.15
CA LYS A 238 4.37 10.34 1.29
C LYS A 238 5.49 9.54 1.93
N HIS A 239 6.13 8.67 1.16
CA HIS A 239 7.29 7.91 1.60
C HIS A 239 8.43 7.95 0.55
N PRO A 240 9.69 7.76 0.98
CA PRO A 240 10.79 7.56 0.04
C PRO A 240 10.71 6.18 -0.62
N GLY A 241 11.27 6.05 -1.83
CA GLY A 241 11.21 4.81 -2.61
C GLY A 241 9.94 4.66 -3.42
N THR A 242 9.79 3.50 -4.08
CA THR A 242 8.83 3.25 -5.16
C THR A 242 7.68 2.34 -4.77
N ILE A 243 7.91 1.40 -3.87
CA ILE A 243 6.95 0.35 -3.51
C ILE A 243 6.52 0.43 -2.05
N VAL A 244 5.37 -0.16 -1.80
CA VAL A 244 4.95 -0.60 -0.48
C VAL A 244 4.78 -2.12 -0.54
N LEU A 245 5.64 -2.83 0.19
CA LEU A 245 5.41 -4.24 0.51
C LEU A 245 4.41 -4.30 1.66
N ARG A 246 3.48 -5.24 1.58
CA ARG A 246 2.47 -5.50 2.62
C ARG A 246 2.75 -6.90 3.13
N ASP A 247 3.01 -7.01 4.42
CA ASP A 247 3.47 -8.23 5.09
C ASP A 247 2.67 -8.47 6.37
N ASP A 248 1.34 -8.54 6.23
CA ASP A 248 0.39 -8.76 7.32
C ASP A 248 0.47 -10.19 7.89
N SER A 249 0.77 -11.18 7.06
CA SER A 249 0.98 -12.57 7.47
C SER A 249 2.16 -12.73 8.42
N LEU A 250 3.12 -11.80 8.37
CA LEU A 250 4.38 -11.92 9.11
C LEU A 250 4.18 -11.93 10.62
N MET A 251 3.10 -11.32 11.12
CA MET A 251 2.75 -11.34 12.55
C MET A 251 2.52 -12.76 13.10
N ASN A 252 2.25 -13.73 12.23
CA ASN A 252 2.00 -15.13 12.59
C ASN A 252 3.27 -16.00 12.53
N LEU A 253 4.41 -15.44 12.13
CA LEU A 253 5.64 -16.18 11.87
C LEU A 253 6.72 -15.86 12.89
N SER A 254 7.60 -16.83 13.14
CA SER A 254 8.75 -16.60 14.02
C SER A 254 9.81 -15.76 13.31
N PRO A 255 10.71 -15.08 14.06
CA PRO A 255 11.84 -14.37 13.45
C PRO A 255 12.75 -15.31 12.64
N GLN A 256 12.84 -16.58 13.01
CA GLN A 256 13.61 -17.59 12.27
C GLN A 256 13.00 -17.90 10.91
N ILE A 257 11.67 -18.04 10.83
CA ILE A 257 10.99 -18.22 9.54
C ILE A 257 11.17 -16.96 8.69
N TYR A 258 11.06 -15.77 9.28
CA TYR A 258 11.29 -14.53 8.54
C TYR A 258 12.70 -14.47 7.94
N GLU A 259 13.73 -14.75 8.76
CA GLU A 259 15.13 -14.75 8.35
C GLU A 259 15.40 -15.77 7.23
N GLU A 260 14.92 -17.00 7.38
CA GLU A 260 15.21 -18.10 6.44
C GLU A 260 14.41 -17.99 5.13
N PHE A 261 13.14 -17.62 5.19
CA PHE A 261 12.22 -17.77 4.05
C PHE A 261 11.88 -16.46 3.36
N ILE A 262 11.86 -15.33 4.05
CA ILE A 262 11.11 -14.15 3.57
C ILE A 262 12.01 -12.92 3.39
N ARG A 263 12.83 -12.58 4.40
CA ARG A 263 13.59 -11.33 4.45
C ARG A 263 14.40 -11.07 3.18
N ASP A 264 15.16 -12.06 2.70
CA ASP A 264 16.02 -11.88 1.54
C ASP A 264 15.24 -11.65 0.23
N ARG A 265 13.99 -12.11 0.16
CA ARG A 265 13.07 -11.87 -0.97
C ARG A 265 12.48 -10.47 -0.93
N GLU A 266 12.06 -9.99 0.24
CA GLU A 266 11.64 -8.59 0.44
C GLU A 266 12.80 -7.62 0.12
N ALA A 267 14.00 -7.92 0.61
CA ALA A 267 15.22 -7.16 0.31
C ALA A 267 15.48 -7.10 -1.20
N ARG A 268 15.26 -8.21 -1.93
CA ARG A 268 15.37 -8.24 -3.39
C ARG A 268 14.32 -7.33 -4.05
N CYS A 269 13.06 -7.40 -3.63
CA CYS A 269 12.00 -6.52 -4.13
C CYS A 269 12.36 -5.04 -3.94
N LEU A 270 12.85 -4.66 -2.75
CA LEU A 270 13.29 -3.30 -2.46
C LEU A 270 14.45 -2.89 -3.37
N ARG A 271 15.52 -3.69 -3.48
CA ARG A 271 16.68 -3.35 -4.30
C ARG A 271 16.33 -3.17 -5.78
N GLU A 272 15.54 -4.09 -6.33
CA GLU A 272 15.26 -4.13 -7.77
C GLU A 272 14.23 -3.08 -8.19
N LEU A 273 13.28 -2.72 -7.31
CA LEU A 273 12.20 -1.81 -7.66
C LEU A 273 12.46 -0.36 -7.27
N GLY A 274 13.52 -0.06 -6.52
CA GLY A 274 13.91 1.32 -6.17
C GLY A 274 13.61 1.72 -4.72
N GLY A 275 13.58 0.74 -3.82
CA GLY A 275 13.35 0.92 -2.39
C GLY A 275 11.89 1.20 -2.07
N GLY A 276 11.59 1.43 -0.79
CA GLY A 276 10.21 1.67 -0.39
C GLY A 276 9.95 1.57 1.10
N MET A 277 8.69 1.28 1.40
CA MET A 277 8.15 1.09 2.73
C MET A 277 7.62 -0.34 2.90
N ILE A 278 7.72 -0.88 4.11
CA ILE A 278 7.02 -2.12 4.48
C ILE A 278 5.85 -1.78 5.39
N HIS A 279 4.68 -2.32 5.07
CA HIS A 279 3.49 -2.28 5.92
C HIS A 279 3.29 -3.61 6.62
N PHE A 280 2.97 -3.57 7.91
CA PHE A 280 2.48 -4.75 8.64
C PHE A 280 1.42 -4.36 9.66
N CYS A 281 0.41 -5.22 9.78
CA CYS A 281 -0.53 -5.21 10.87
C CYS A 281 -0.04 -6.03 12.07
N GLY A 282 -0.67 -5.78 13.22
CA GLY A 282 -0.50 -6.53 14.45
C GLY A 282 0.83 -6.25 15.15
N ARG A 283 1.40 -7.34 15.68
CA ARG A 283 2.66 -7.33 16.43
C ARG A 283 3.81 -7.62 15.45
N GLY A 284 4.82 -6.76 15.43
CA GLY A 284 6.03 -6.90 14.63
C GLY A 284 7.35 -6.61 15.36
N ASP A 285 7.31 -6.26 16.65
CA ASP A 285 8.50 -6.07 17.51
C ASP A 285 9.47 -7.26 17.51
N HIS A 286 9.01 -8.47 17.22
CA HIS A 286 9.81 -9.68 17.18
C HIS A 286 10.65 -9.84 15.89
N PHE A 287 10.23 -9.24 14.76
CA PHE A 287 10.96 -9.30 13.48
C PHE A 287 11.55 -7.95 13.06
N ILE A 288 11.20 -6.86 13.73
CA ILE A 288 11.59 -5.50 13.31
C ILE A 288 13.10 -5.30 13.23
N GLN A 289 13.88 -6.00 14.06
CA GLN A 289 15.35 -5.97 13.98
C GLN A 289 15.83 -6.44 12.60
N LEU A 290 15.40 -7.65 12.21
CA LEU A 290 15.77 -8.26 10.93
C LEU A 290 15.27 -7.42 9.76
N MET A 291 14.08 -6.84 9.89
CA MET A 291 13.52 -5.94 8.88
C MET A 291 14.37 -4.67 8.74
N GLY A 292 14.78 -4.06 9.85
CA GLY A 292 15.62 -2.86 9.88
C GLY A 292 16.99 -3.07 9.22
N GLU A 293 17.53 -4.29 9.26
CA GLU A 293 18.78 -4.64 8.56
C GLU A 293 18.69 -4.46 7.04
N MET A 294 17.48 -4.50 6.45
CA MET A 294 17.23 -4.24 5.03
C MET A 294 17.31 -2.77 4.63
N LYS A 295 17.72 -1.87 5.53
CA LYS A 295 17.93 -0.46 5.20
C LYS A 295 18.83 -0.28 3.97
N ASN A 296 19.93 -1.02 3.90
CA ASN A 296 20.88 -0.95 2.79
C ASN A 296 20.36 -1.60 1.50
N ASP A 297 19.25 -2.34 1.60
CA ASP A 297 18.54 -2.94 0.48
C ASP A 297 17.41 -2.03 -0.05
N GLY A 298 17.19 -0.88 0.59
CA GLY A 298 16.21 0.12 0.16
C GLY A 298 14.99 0.24 1.05
N LEU A 299 14.97 -0.35 2.25
CA LEU A 299 13.94 -0.06 3.24
C LEU A 299 14.13 1.36 3.78
N THR A 300 13.16 2.23 3.55
CA THR A 300 13.24 3.65 3.95
C THR A 300 12.20 4.04 5.00
N ALA A 301 11.12 3.27 5.09
CA ALA A 301 10.05 3.51 6.05
C ALA A 301 9.34 2.23 6.44
N ILE A 302 8.62 2.27 7.55
CA ILE A 302 7.58 1.31 7.91
C ILE A 302 6.24 2.00 8.11
N ASN A 303 5.15 1.27 7.91
CA ASN A 303 3.82 1.63 8.35
C ASN A 303 3.27 0.50 9.22
N MET A 304 2.85 0.82 10.45
CA MET A 304 2.32 -0.16 11.40
C MET A 304 1.02 0.35 12.03
N SER A 305 0.06 -0.55 12.31
CA SER A 305 -1.29 -0.16 12.70
C SER A 305 -1.63 -0.32 14.20
N GLN A 306 -1.01 -1.24 14.95
CA GLN A 306 -1.30 -1.48 16.38
C GLN A 306 -0.08 -1.33 17.30
N PRO A 307 0.38 -0.10 17.58
CA PRO A 307 1.51 0.12 18.50
C PRO A 307 1.30 -0.44 19.92
N HIS A 308 0.04 -0.56 20.36
CA HIS A 308 -0.29 -1.11 21.68
C HIS A 308 -0.05 -2.62 21.83
N LEU A 309 0.20 -3.34 20.74
CA LEU A 309 0.54 -4.77 20.72
C LEU A 309 2.05 -5.03 20.65
N ASN A 310 2.87 -3.97 20.61
CA ASN A 310 4.30 -4.03 20.35
C ASN A 310 5.11 -3.49 21.52
N ASP A 311 6.31 -4.03 21.73
CA ASP A 311 7.35 -3.28 22.42
C ASP A 311 7.84 -2.13 21.53
N MET A 312 7.29 -0.94 21.77
CA MET A 312 7.58 0.23 20.96
C MET A 312 9.03 0.72 21.07
N GLU A 313 9.72 0.47 22.18
CA GLU A 313 11.14 0.87 22.26
C GLU A 313 11.99 0.01 21.32
N THR A 314 11.71 -1.29 21.25
CA THR A 314 12.30 -2.19 20.26
C THR A 314 12.01 -1.70 18.83
N ILE A 315 10.76 -1.30 18.53
CA ILE A 315 10.42 -0.71 17.22
C ILE A 315 11.28 0.53 16.93
N TYR A 316 11.39 1.50 17.85
CA TYR A 316 12.14 2.74 17.61
C TYR A 316 13.65 2.49 17.41
N GLN A 317 14.24 1.58 18.20
CA GLN A 317 15.67 1.21 18.08
C GLN A 317 16.02 0.61 16.73
N HIS A 318 15.09 -0.12 16.12
CA HIS A 318 15.28 -0.78 14.83
C HIS A 318 14.66 -0.01 13.66
N THR A 319 14.15 1.20 13.90
CA THR A 319 13.62 2.07 12.85
C THR A 319 14.18 3.49 12.95
N VAL A 320 13.59 4.32 13.81
CA VAL A 320 13.91 5.73 14.02
C VAL A 320 15.40 5.96 14.26
N ASP A 321 16.02 5.15 15.13
CA ASP A 321 17.45 5.27 15.46
C ASP A 321 18.36 4.84 14.31
N GLN A 322 17.82 4.07 13.38
CA GLN A 322 18.48 3.63 12.16
C GLN A 322 18.11 4.49 10.96
N ASP A 323 17.43 5.62 11.13
CA ASP A 323 17.00 6.50 10.06
C ASP A 323 16.00 5.85 9.07
N ILE A 324 15.20 4.92 9.57
CA ILE A 324 14.02 4.38 8.90
C ILE A 324 12.80 5.08 9.49
N LYS A 325 11.96 5.66 8.64
CA LYS A 325 10.82 6.48 9.05
C LYS A 325 9.65 5.61 9.52
N ILE A 326 8.83 6.10 10.44
CA ILE A 326 7.53 5.51 10.75
C ILE A 326 6.46 6.45 10.20
N ILE A 327 5.65 5.98 9.26
CA ILE A 327 4.72 6.81 8.51
C ILE A 327 3.29 6.36 8.79
N GLY A 328 2.35 7.30 8.95
CA GLY A 328 0.95 6.99 9.26
C GLY A 328 0.75 6.48 10.70
N PHE A 329 1.58 6.97 11.63
CA PHE A 329 1.62 6.48 13.00
C PHE A 329 0.56 7.12 13.89
N ASP A 330 0.12 6.38 14.92
CA ASP A 330 -0.88 6.87 15.87
C ASP A 330 -0.35 8.09 16.67
N PRO A 331 -1.03 9.25 16.61
CA PRO A 331 -0.54 10.48 17.23
C PRO A 331 -0.52 10.41 18.76
N THR A 332 -1.35 9.56 19.38
CA THR A 332 -1.36 9.39 20.84
C THR A 332 -0.10 8.67 21.30
N TRP A 333 0.31 7.63 20.57
CA TRP A 333 1.54 6.89 20.86
C TRP A 333 2.81 7.68 20.56
N ALA A 334 2.83 8.45 19.48
CA ALA A 334 3.95 9.35 19.18
C ALA A 334 4.16 10.37 20.32
N LYS A 335 3.09 11.06 20.74
CA LYS A 335 3.14 12.03 21.85
C LYS A 335 3.53 11.37 23.17
N LYS A 336 3.05 10.15 23.44
CA LYS A 336 3.43 9.38 24.63
C LYS A 336 4.93 9.11 24.66
N ALA A 337 5.54 8.70 23.55
CA ALA A 337 6.97 8.46 23.45
C ALA A 337 7.79 9.73 23.74
N VAL A 338 7.43 10.86 23.11
CA VAL A 338 8.09 12.15 23.34
C VAL A 338 7.97 12.59 24.80
N ASN A 339 6.79 12.46 25.40
CA ASN A 339 6.56 12.79 26.82
C ASN A 339 7.38 11.91 27.78
N GLN A 340 7.78 10.71 27.35
CA GLN A 340 8.65 9.81 28.10
C GLN A 340 10.15 10.08 27.83
N GLY A 341 10.48 11.14 27.08
CA GLY A 341 11.85 11.53 26.76
C GLY A 341 12.43 10.80 25.56
N ARG A 342 11.63 10.03 24.80
CA ARG A 342 12.09 9.39 23.58
C ARG A 342 12.26 10.43 22.47
N LYS A 343 13.45 10.48 21.89
CA LYS A 343 13.72 11.27 20.68
C LYS A 343 13.26 10.50 19.46
N LEU A 344 12.41 11.13 18.67
CA LEU A 344 11.84 10.63 17.43
C LEU A 344 12.47 11.30 16.20
N HIS A 345 13.26 12.37 16.40
CA HIS A 345 14.14 12.96 15.38
C HIS A 345 13.43 13.44 14.12
N GLY A 346 12.15 13.81 14.22
CA GLY A 346 11.34 14.20 13.07
C GLY A 346 11.07 13.06 12.09
N ARG A 347 11.27 11.79 12.49
CA ARG A 347 11.12 10.60 11.63
C ARG A 347 9.77 9.89 11.75
N VAL A 348 8.88 10.41 12.58
CA VAL A 348 7.54 9.86 12.78
C VAL A 348 6.50 10.81 12.19
N ALA A 349 5.84 10.37 11.11
CA ALA A 349 4.73 11.09 10.50
C ALA A 349 3.40 10.60 11.07
N CYS A 350 2.66 11.53 11.66
CA CYS A 350 1.29 11.32 12.15
C CYS A 350 0.29 12.09 11.28
N HIS A 351 -0.96 11.66 11.29
CA HIS A 351 -2.06 12.41 10.69
C HIS A 351 -3.11 12.75 11.75
N ASN A 352 -3.76 13.90 11.60
CA ASN A 352 -4.94 14.24 12.39
C ASN A 352 -6.15 13.74 11.59
N ARG A 353 -7.08 13.07 12.26
CA ARG A 353 -8.36 12.68 11.63
C ARG A 353 -9.28 13.89 11.52
#